data_AF-A0A7Y5KAA1-F1
#
_entry.id   AF-A0A7Y5KAA1-F1
#
_cell.length_a   1.000
_cell.length_b   1.000
_cell.length_c   1.000
_cell.angle_alpha   90.00
_cell.angle_beta   90.00
_cell.angle_gamma   90.00
#
_symmetry.space_group_name_H-M   'P 1'
#
loop_
_entity.id
_entity.type
_entity.pdbx_description
1 polymer ?
#
loop_
_entity_poly.entity_id
_entity_poly.type
_entity_poly.pdbx_seq_one_letter_code
_entity_poly.pdbx_strand_id
1 'polypeptide(L)'
;MQVQLSDTAAEIVKTQVASGIYADATAFVSDVLLKYESYYRKKLEALNREVAIGLEQVNRGEVAEFDFDQFMQELDEELGYTNTKP
;
A
#
# COMPACT_ATOMS: atom_id res chain seq x y z
N MET A 1 3.63 23.43 -20.23
CA MET A 1 4.19 23.01 -18.93
C MET A 1 5.53 22.34 -19.20
N GLN A 2 6.63 22.87 -18.68
CA GLN A 2 7.95 22.22 -18.78
C GLN A 2 8.26 21.57 -17.43
N VAL A 3 8.60 20.27 -17.46
CA VAL A 3 8.96 19.50 -16.27
C VAL A 3 10.36 18.95 -16.52
N GLN A 4 11.28 19.22 -15.60
CA GLN A 4 12.61 18.62 -15.63
C GLN A 4 12.56 17.27 -14.92
N LEU A 5 12.93 16.22 -15.64
CA LEU A 5 13.06 14.87 -15.10
C LEU A 5 14.46 14.68 -14.53
N SER A 6 14.58 13.87 -13.48
CA SER A 6 15.89 13.38 -13.05
C SER A 6 16.48 12.45 -14.11
N ASP A 7 17.80 12.30 -14.12
CA ASP A 7 18.52 11.47 -15.10
C ASP A 7 17.95 10.05 -15.19
N THR A 8 17.64 9.45 -14.04
CA THR A 8 17.03 8.11 -13.96
C THR A 8 15.62 8.07 -14.55
N ALA A 9 14.79 9.09 -14.28
CA ALA A 9 13.44 9.15 -14.82
C ALA A 9 13.46 9.36 -16.34
N ALA A 10 14.39 10.17 -16.86
CA ALA A 10 14.55 10.37 -18.29
C ALA A 10 14.92 9.08 -19.04
N GLU A 11 15.79 8.24 -18.47
CA GLU A 11 16.15 6.94 -19.07
C GLU A 11 14.99 5.94 -19.08
N ILE A 12 14.17 5.92 -18.01
CA ILE A 12 12.97 5.09 -17.96
C ILE A 12 11.98 5.51 -19.06
N VAL A 13 11.73 6.82 -19.20
CA VAL A 13 10.82 7.34 -20.23
C VAL A 13 11.32 6.98 -21.63
N LYS A 14 12.62 7.19 -21.93
CA LYS A 14 13.21 6.81 -23.22
C LYS A 14 13.05 5.32 -23.51
N THR A 15 13.29 4.47 -22.52
CA THR A 15 13.18 3.01 -22.66
C THR A 15 11.74 2.58 -22.96
N GLN A 16 10.75 3.21 -22.33
CA GLN A 16 9.33 2.90 -22.51
C GLN A 16 8.72 3.45 -23.81
N VAL A 17 9.28 4.53 -24.35
CA VAL A 17 8.93 5.00 -25.69
C VAL A 17 9.62 4.12 -26.75
N ALA A 18 10.87 3.74 -26.54
CA ALA A 18 11.62 2.86 -27.43
C ALA A 18 11.05 1.44 -27.51
N SER A 19 10.37 0.95 -26.47
CA SER A 19 9.66 -0.33 -26.48
C SER A 19 8.41 -0.33 -27.37
N GLY A 20 7.98 0.84 -27.86
CA GLY A 20 6.79 0.99 -28.69
C GLY A 20 5.46 0.85 -27.95
N ILE A 21 5.50 0.70 -26.61
CA ILE A 21 4.30 0.60 -25.78
C ILE A 21 3.58 1.95 -25.71
N TYR A 22 4.33 3.05 -25.73
CA TYR A 22 3.80 4.41 -25.68
C TYR A 22 4.26 5.21 -26.90
N ALA A 23 3.34 5.98 -27.49
CA ALA A 23 3.60 6.78 -28.68
C ALA A 23 4.61 7.92 -28.42
N ASP A 24 4.58 8.51 -27.23
CA ASP A 24 5.49 9.57 -26.82
C ASP A 24 5.68 9.59 -25.30
N ALA A 25 6.62 10.43 -24.86
CA ALA A 25 6.93 10.62 -23.44
C ALA A 25 5.72 11.16 -22.64
N THR A 26 4.86 11.96 -23.25
CA THR A 26 3.70 12.56 -22.61
C THR A 26 2.64 11.50 -22.30
N ALA A 27 2.39 10.58 -23.22
CA ALA A 27 1.48 9.45 -23.04
C ALA A 27 1.92 8.57 -21.88
N PHE A 28 3.21 8.25 -21.81
CA PHE A 28 3.78 7.46 -20.70
C PHE A 28 3.67 8.20 -19.36
N VAL A 29 4.10 9.47 -19.28
CA VAL A 29 4.06 10.24 -18.03
C VAL A 29 2.62 10.45 -17.56
N SER A 30 1.68 10.70 -18.48
CA SER A 30 0.26 10.86 -18.14
C SER A 30 -0.33 9.56 -17.57
N ASP A 31 -0.04 8.42 -18.18
CA ASP A 31 -0.50 7.11 -17.69
C ASP A 31 0.09 6.79 -16.31
N VAL A 32 1.38 7.06 -16.10
CA VAL A 32 2.04 6.89 -14.78
C VAL A 32 1.38 7.77 -13.72
N LEU A 33 1.08 9.04 -14.04
CA LEU A 33 0.41 9.95 -13.11
C LEU A 33 -1.01 9.47 -12.77
N LEU A 34 -1.78 9.03 -13.76
CA LEU A 34 -3.13 8.49 -13.53
C LEU A 34 -3.10 7.21 -12.69
N LYS A 35 -2.13 6.32 -12.92
CA LYS A 35 -1.91 5.11 -12.12
C LYS A 35 -1.50 5.45 -10.69
N TYR A 36 -0.62 6.44 -10.52
CA TYR A 36 -0.21 6.94 -9.22
C TYR A 36 -1.41 7.51 -8.46
N GLU A 37 -2.17 8.42 -9.06
CA GLU A 37 -3.36 9.00 -8.45
C GLU A 37 -4.39 7.92 -8.05
N SER A 38 -4.66 6.97 -8.94
CA SER A 38 -5.55 5.84 -8.68
C SER A 38 -5.05 4.96 -7.53
N TYR A 39 -3.75 4.68 -7.46
CA TYR A 39 -3.15 3.90 -6.37
C TYR A 39 -3.30 4.60 -5.02
N TYR A 40 -2.95 5.89 -4.94
CA TYR A 40 -3.05 6.64 -3.68
C TYR A 40 -4.51 6.82 -3.25
N ARG A 41 -5.42 7.08 -4.20
CA ARG A 41 -6.85 7.16 -3.91
C ARG A 41 -7.38 5.85 -3.34
N LYS A 42 -7.08 4.72 -3.98
CA LYS A 42 -7.50 3.39 -3.49
C LYS A 42 -6.91 3.07 -2.12
N LYS A 43 -5.64 3.42 -1.89
CA LYS A 43 -4.98 3.21 -0.60
C LYS A 43 -5.64 4.04 0.51
N LEU A 44 -5.97 5.30 0.22
CA LEU A 44 -6.65 6.18 1.14
C LEU A 44 -8.09 5.72 1.41
N GLU A 45 -8.83 5.31 0.38
CA GLU A 45 -10.17 4.74 0.50
C GLU A 45 -10.16 3.48 1.38
N ALA A 46 -9.21 2.57 1.16
CA ALA A 46 -9.06 1.36 1.97
C ALA A 46 -8.75 1.70 3.43
N LEU A 47 -7.80 2.60 3.68
CA LEU A 47 -7.48 3.04 5.04
C LEU A 47 -8.70 3.67 5.73
N ASN A 48 -9.39 4.58 5.06
CA ASN A 48 -10.58 5.24 5.60
C ASN A 48 -11.70 4.23 5.90
N ARG A 49 -11.86 3.20 5.06
CA ARG A 49 -12.81 2.13 5.29
C ARG A 49 -12.48 1.36 6.57
N GLU A 50 -11.23 0.92 6.75
CA GLU A 50 -10.84 0.15 7.94
C GLU A 50 -10.94 1.01 9.22
N VAL A 51 -10.58 2.29 9.14
CA VAL A 51 -10.78 3.23 10.25
C VAL A 51 -12.26 3.37 10.59
N ALA A 52 -13.14 3.50 9.59
CA ALA A 52 -14.57 3.60 9.82
C ALA A 52 -15.13 2.34 10.51
N ILE A 53 -14.68 1.15 10.10
CA ILE A 53 -15.04 -0.12 10.75
C ILE A 53 -14.62 -0.10 12.22
N GLY A 54 -13.38 0.28 12.52
CA GLY A 54 -12.89 0.37 13.90
C GLY A 54 -13.68 1.38 14.75
N LEU A 55 -14.02 2.54 14.19
CA LEU A 55 -14.84 3.54 14.88
C LEU A 55 -16.26 3.03 15.14
N GLU A 56 -16.85 2.29 14.21
CA GLU A 56 -18.15 1.65 14.41
C GLU A 56 -18.11 0.57 15.48
N GLN A 57 -17.06 -0.26 15.51
CA GLN A 57 -16.85 -1.26 16.57
C GLN A 57 -16.76 -0.60 17.94
N VAL A 58 -16.00 0.50 18.05
CA VAL A 58 -15.92 1.31 19.28
C VAL A 58 -17.31 1.83 19.69
N ASN A 59 -18.08 2.37 18.75
CA ASN A 59 -19.43 2.88 19.02
C ASN A 59 -20.41 1.78 19.47
N ARG A 60 -20.22 0.54 19.00
CA ARG A 60 -21.00 -0.63 19.44
C ARG A 60 -20.51 -1.22 20.77
N GLY A 61 -19.38 -0.73 21.30
CA GLY A 61 -18.74 -1.30 22.49
C GLY A 61 -18.02 -2.61 22.23
N GLU A 62 -17.74 -2.95 20.96
CA GLU A 62 -16.97 -4.13 20.54
C GLU A 62 -15.46 -3.86 20.71
N VAL A 63 -15.05 -3.52 21.93
CA VAL A 63 -13.66 -3.24 22.29
C VAL A 63 -13.20 -4.25 23.33
N ALA A 64 -11.96 -4.70 23.19
CA ALA A 64 -11.28 -5.52 24.17
C ALA A 64 -10.01 -4.80 24.64
N GLU A 65 -9.60 -5.04 25.89
CA GLU A 65 -8.26 -4.64 26.32
C GLU A 65 -7.23 -5.43 25.51
N PHE A 66 -6.24 -4.73 24.95
CA PHE A 66 -5.20 -5.35 24.15
C PHE A 66 -3.95 -5.54 25.00
N ASP A 67 -3.62 -6.79 25.30
CA ASP A 67 -2.35 -7.20 25.88
C ASP A 67 -1.50 -7.86 24.79
N PHE A 68 -0.38 -7.23 24.46
CA PHE A 68 0.51 -7.69 23.39
C PHE A 68 1.17 -9.04 23.73
N ASP A 69 1.58 -9.24 24.99
CA ASP A 69 2.31 -10.45 25.40
C ASP A 69 1.37 -11.66 25.39
N GLN A 70 0.14 -11.48 25.87
CA GLN A 70 -0.89 -12.52 25.81
C GLN A 70 -1.26 -12.85 24.35
N PHE A 71 -1.46 -11.82 23.51
CA PHE A 71 -1.82 -12.02 22.10
C PHE A 71 -0.74 -12.80 21.32
N MET A 72 0.54 -12.47 21.56
CA MET A 72 1.65 -13.19 20.92
C MET A 72 1.74 -14.64 21.41
N GLN A 73 1.47 -14.90 22.69
CA GLN A 73 1.44 -16.27 23.21
C GLN A 73 0.30 -17.09 22.58
N GLU A 74 -0.90 -16.52 22.47
CA GLU A 74 -2.04 -17.16 21.79
C GLU A 74 -1.74 -17.46 20.32
N LEU A 75 -1.07 -16.53 19.63
CA LEU A 75 -0.67 -16.70 18.23
C LEU A 75 0.39 -17.80 18.06
N ASP A 76 1.38 -17.88 18.95
CA ASP A 76 2.40 -18.94 18.94
C ASP A 76 1.80 -20.32 19.23
N GLU A 77 0.81 -20.40 20.12
CA GLU A 77 0.03 -21.61 20.41
C GLU A 77 -0.82 -22.04 19.18
N GLU A 78 -1.48 -21.09 18.51
CA GLU A 78 -2.31 -21.36 17.32
C GLU A 78 -1.47 -21.76 16.09
N LEU A 79 -0.28 -21.18 15.93
CA LEU A 79 0.67 -21.54 14.87
C LEU A 79 1.48 -22.81 15.17
N GLY A 80 1.29 -23.42 16.33
CA GLY A 80 1.94 -24.67 16.72
C GLY A 80 3.44 -24.54 17.02
N TYR A 81 3.92 -23.35 17.36
CA TYR A 81 5.28 -23.12 17.85
C TYR A 81 5.41 -23.51 19.32
N THR A 82 4.97 -24.71 19.69
CA THR A 82 5.22 -25.26 21.03
C THR A 82 6.69 -25.67 21.14
N ASN A 83 7.48 -24.86 21.83
CA ASN A 83 8.77 -25.19 22.46
C ASN A 83 9.81 -25.94 21.60
N THR A 84 10.75 -25.19 21.03
CA THR A 84 12.17 -25.58 21.06
C THR A 84 12.96 -24.54 21.84
N LYS A 85 12.73 -24.48 23.15
CA LYS A 85 13.75 -23.98 24.08
C LYS A 85 14.49 -25.20 24.65
N PRO A 86 15.83 -25.26 24.58
CA PRO A 86 16.60 -26.32 25.23
C PRO A 86 16.47 -26.27 26.75
#